data_AF-A0A375H446-F1
#
_entry.id   AF-A0A375H446-F1
#
_cell.length_a   1.000
_cell.length_b   1.000
_cell.length_c   1.000
_cell.angle_alpha   90.00
_cell.angle_beta   90.00
_cell.angle_gamma   90.00
#
_symmetry.space_group_name_H-M   'P 1'
#
loop_
_entity.id
_entity.type
_entity.pdbx_description
1 polymer ?
#
loop_
_entity_poly.entity_id
_entity_poly.type
_entity_poly.pdbx_seq_one_letter_code
_entity_poly.pdbx_strand_id
1 'polypeptide(L)'
;MLVERGRLVLTMDVDAWLATVAKIDVVRFLPVDAGIAVKSVNLPGDFHKDPADRMIVTTARMLAAPLVTRDEKIRAYPHVRTIW
;
A
#
# COMPACT_ATOMS: atom_id res chain seq x y z
N MET A 1 10.78 5.48 7.85
CA MET A 1 10.66 4.51 8.97
C MET A 1 11.36 3.15 8.75
N LEU A 2 11.15 2.38 7.66
CA LEU A 2 11.82 1.05 7.56
C LEU A 2 13.34 1.14 7.35
N VAL A 3 13.79 2.00 6.44
CA VAL A 3 15.21 2.28 6.20
C VAL A 3 15.86 2.88 7.45
N GLU A 4 15.23 3.90 8.01
CA GLU A 4 15.61 4.54 9.28
C GLU A 4 15.73 3.54 10.45
N ARG A 5 14.86 2.54 10.53
CA ARG A 5 14.88 1.48 11.56
C ARG A 5 15.79 0.30 11.19
N GLY A 6 16.56 0.37 10.11
CA GLY A 6 17.46 -0.70 9.65
C GLY A 6 16.74 -1.99 9.21
N ARG A 7 15.42 -1.95 8.99
CA ARG A 7 14.61 -3.12 8.59
C ARG A 7 14.59 -3.33 7.07
N LEU A 8 15.01 -2.32 6.32
CA LEU A 8 15.19 -2.36 4.87
C LEU A 8 16.51 -1.66 4.55
N VAL A 9 17.41 -2.34 3.85
CA VAL A 9 18.67 -1.75 3.38
C VAL A 9 18.54 -1.49 1.89
N LEU A 10 18.74 -0.24 1.50
CA LEU A 10 18.81 0.19 0.10
C LEU A 10 20.26 0.59 -0.20
N THR A 11 20.70 0.38 -1.45
CA THR A 11 22.05 0.79 -1.90
C THR A 11 22.16 2.30 -2.19
N MET A 12 21.05 3.03 -2.05
CA MET A 12 20.90 4.46 -2.26
C MET A 12 19.86 5.02 -1.27
N ASP A 13 19.74 6.35 -1.18
CA ASP A 13 18.70 6.98 -0.38
C ASP A 13 17.29 6.73 -0.94
N VAL A 14 16.27 6.99 -0.12
CA VAL A 14 14.88 6.68 -0.45
C VAL A 14 14.38 7.48 -1.66
N ASP A 15 14.80 8.74 -1.81
CA ASP A 15 14.33 9.60 -2.88
C ASP A 15 14.93 9.17 -4.23
N ALA A 16 16.22 8.85 -4.26
CA ALA A 16 16.89 8.27 -5.42
C ALA A 16 16.29 6.91 -5.82
N TRP A 17 15.94 6.08 -4.85
CA TRP A 17 15.29 4.79 -5.09
C TRP A 17 13.91 4.98 -5.72
N LEU A 18 13.08 5.87 -5.17
CA LEU A 18 11.75 6.20 -5.71
C LEU A 18 11.85 6.77 -7.14
N ALA A 19 12.79 7.69 -7.37
CA ALA A 19 13.05 8.24 -8.71
C ALA A 19 13.50 7.18 -9.71
N THR A 20 14.20 6.13 -9.26
CA THR A 20 14.59 5.00 -10.11
C THR A 20 13.40 4.10 -10.44
N VAL A 21 12.56 3.78 -9.46
CA VAL A 21 11.34 2.99 -9.66
C VAL A 21 10.35 3.72 -10.59
N ALA A 22 10.27 5.05 -10.50
CA ALA A 22 9.42 5.88 -11.36
C ALA A 22 9.78 5.79 -12.86
N LYS A 23 10.99 5.34 -13.21
CA LYS A 23 11.44 5.16 -14.60
C LYS A 23 10.96 3.85 -15.22
N ILE A 24 10.33 2.96 -14.45
CA ILE A 24 9.81 1.69 -14.96
C ILE A 24 8.43 1.97 -15.59
N ASP A 25 8.30 1.83 -16.90
CA ASP A 25 7.08 2.18 -17.66
C ASP A 25 5.79 1.54 -17.15
N VAL A 26 5.88 0.33 -16.58
CA VAL A 26 4.73 -0.43 -16.06
C VAL A 26 4.40 -0.11 -14.60
N VAL A 27 5.18 0.76 -13.95
CA VAL A 27 4.96 1.19 -12.56
C VAL A 27 4.38 2.59 -12.55
N ARG A 28 3.34 2.81 -11.72
CA ARG A 28 2.73 4.12 -11.54
C ARG A 28 2.57 4.41 -10.05
N PHE A 29 2.98 5.61 -9.64
CA PHE A 29 2.70 6.12 -8.31
C PHE A 29 1.32 6.75 -8.29
N LEU A 30 0.49 6.32 -7.33
CA LEU A 30 -0.82 6.89 -7.11
C LEU A 30 -0.80 7.78 -5.86
N PRO A 31 -1.25 9.04 -5.97
CA PRO A 31 -1.35 9.91 -4.80
C PRO A 31 -2.43 9.41 -3.85
N VAL A 32 -2.22 9.65 -2.56
CA VAL A 32 -3.29 9.50 -1.57
C VAL A 32 -4.16 10.75 -1.63
N ASP A 33 -5.30 10.65 -2.30
CA ASP A 33 -6.28 11.74 -2.39
C ASP A 33 -7.26 11.73 -1.20
N ALA A 34 -8.08 12.78 -1.10
CA ALA A 34 -9.09 12.91 -0.05
C ALA A 34 -10.14 11.78 -0.09
N GLY A 35 -10.44 11.24 -1.26
CA GLY A 35 -11.35 10.11 -1.43
C GLY A 35 -10.80 8.84 -0.81
N ILE A 36 -9.52 8.53 -1.04
CA ILE A 36 -8.80 7.43 -0.40
C ILE A 36 -8.77 7.66 1.12
N ALA A 37 -8.44 8.87 1.57
CA ALA A 37 -8.39 9.18 3.01
C ALA A 37 -9.74 8.91 3.71
N VAL A 38 -10.85 9.43 3.17
CA VAL A 38 -12.19 9.24 3.74
C VAL A 38 -12.65 7.79 3.65
N LYS A 39 -12.39 7.10 2.54
CA LYS A 39 -12.80 5.68 2.40
C LYS A 39 -11.97 4.74 3.25
N SER A 40 -10.72 5.10 3.54
CA SER A 40 -9.83 4.32 4.41
C SER A 40 -10.37 4.18 5.82
N VAL A 41 -11.12 5.18 6.31
CA VAL A 41 -11.74 5.12 7.63
C VAL A 41 -13.06 4.33 7.65
N ASN A 42 -13.65 4.10 6.48
CA ASN A 42 -14.95 3.45 6.29
C ASN A 42 -14.84 2.08 5.61
N LEU A 43 -13.73 1.37 5.82
CA LEU A 43 -13.57 0.00 5.33
C LEU A 43 -14.63 -0.92 5.98
N PRO A 44 -15.29 -1.79 5.19
CA PRO A 44 -16.33 -2.69 5.70
C PRO A 44 -15.76 -3.74 6.66
N GLY A 45 -16.53 -4.08 7.70
CA GLY A 45 -16.12 -5.06 8.70
C GLY A 45 -14.93 -4.62 9.54
N ASP A 46 -14.39 -5.57 10.31
CA ASP A 46 -13.19 -5.33 11.12
C ASP A 46 -11.94 -5.44 10.25
N PHE A 47 -11.16 -4.35 10.22
CA PHE A 47 -9.90 -4.29 9.51
C PHE A 47 -8.79 -3.71 10.39
N HIS A 48 -7.53 -3.89 9.98
CA HIS A 48 -6.34 -3.41 10.65
C HIS A 48 -6.43 -1.91 11.02
N LYS A 49 -5.89 -1.55 12.19
CA LYS A 49 -5.90 -0.16 12.70
C LYS A 49 -4.82 0.72 12.08
N ASP A 50 -3.84 0.14 11.40
CA ASP A 50 -2.74 0.89 10.80
C ASP A 50 -3.23 1.79 9.65
N PRO A 51 -3.00 3.11 9.70
CA PRO A 51 -3.47 4.03 8.66
C PRO A 51 -2.89 3.74 7.26
N ALA A 52 -1.64 3.30 7.15
CA ALA A 52 -1.01 3.05 5.86
C ALA A 52 -1.63 1.80 5.21
N ASP A 53 -1.83 0.72 5.97
CA ASP A 53 -2.52 -0.48 5.48
C ASP A 53 -3.93 -0.17 4.98
N ARG A 54 -4.65 0.69 5.71
CA ARG A 54 -6.01 1.11 5.34
C ARG A 54 -6.03 1.91 4.05
N MET A 55 -5.07 2.81 3.86
CA MET A 55 -4.91 3.56 2.60
C MET A 55 -4.60 2.60 1.45
N ILE A 56 -3.63 1.68 1.62
CA ILE A 56 -3.25 0.70 0.60
C ILE A 56 -4.43 -0.18 0.18
N VAL A 57 -5.16 -0.76 1.14
CA VAL A 57 -6.32 -1.61 0.87
C VAL A 57 -7.44 -0.82 0.20
N THR A 58 -7.69 0.42 0.63
CA THR A 58 -8.70 1.28 0.02
C THR A 58 -8.38 1.59 -1.43
N THR A 59 -7.12 1.94 -1.72
CA THR A 59 -6.65 2.18 -3.09
C THR A 59 -6.85 0.95 -3.97
N ALA A 60 -6.46 -0.24 -3.48
CA ALA A 60 -6.65 -1.50 -4.22
C ALA A 60 -8.13 -1.77 -4.53
N ARG A 61 -9.02 -1.55 -3.54
CA ARG A 61 -10.47 -1.70 -3.71
C ARG A 61 -11.05 -0.70 -4.71
N MET A 62 -10.62 0.56 -4.67
CA MET A 62 -11.09 1.61 -5.60
C MET A 62 -10.68 1.32 -7.05
N LEU A 63 -9.52 0.70 -7.26
CA LEU A 63 -9.02 0.33 -8.58
C LEU A 63 -9.50 -1.05 -9.04
N ALA A 64 -10.23 -1.79 -8.21
CA ALA A 64 -10.54 -3.21 -8.41
C ALA A 64 -9.29 -4.07 -8.72
N ALA A 65 -8.15 -3.71 -8.14
CA ALA A 65 -6.87 -4.37 -8.38
C ALA A 65 -6.55 -5.38 -7.25
N PRO A 66 -5.96 -6.54 -7.56
CA PRO A 66 -5.47 -7.45 -6.54
C PRO A 66 -4.25 -6.84 -5.82
N LEU A 67 -4.19 -7.00 -4.50
CA LEU A 67 -3.11 -6.49 -3.65
C LEU A 67 -2.06 -7.57 -3.39
N VAL A 68 -0.80 -7.26 -3.70
CA VAL A 68 0.36 -8.10 -3.33
C VAL A 68 0.79 -7.74 -1.90
N THR A 69 0.70 -8.69 -0.96
CA THR A 69 1.12 -8.44 0.43
C THR A 69 1.48 -9.70 1.22
N ARG A 70 2.56 -9.61 2.02
CA ARG A 70 2.93 -10.64 3.00
C ARG A 70 2.04 -10.63 4.24
N ASP A 71 1.27 -9.57 4.45
CA ASP A 71 0.46 -9.43 5.65
C ASP A 71 -0.73 -10.40 5.67
N GLU A 72 -0.72 -11.33 6.63
CA GLU A 72 -1.76 -12.35 6.78
C GLU A 72 -3.13 -11.78 7.11
N LYS A 73 -3.21 -10.65 7.84
CA LYS A 73 -4.48 -10.02 8.19
C LYS A 73 -5.10 -9.37 6.96
N ILE A 74 -4.29 -8.75 6.10
CA ILE A 74 -4.78 -8.23 4.82
C ILE A 74 -5.20 -9.37 3.88
N ARG A 75 -4.45 -10.47 3.83
CA ARG A 75 -4.85 -11.64 3.03
C ARG A 75 -6.13 -12.31 3.52
N ALA A 76 -6.37 -12.32 4.83
CA ALA A 76 -7.59 -12.85 5.43
C ALA A 76 -8.80 -11.88 5.32
N TYR A 77 -8.57 -10.63 4.90
CA TYR A 77 -9.63 -9.63 4.82
C TYR A 77 -10.50 -9.86 3.57
N PRO A 78 -11.80 -10.21 3.73
CA PRO A 78 -12.63 -10.70 2.62
C PRO A 78 -13.00 -9.61 1.59
N HIS A 79 -12.78 -8.33 1.91
CA HIS A 79 -13.21 -7.21 1.08
C HIS A 79 -12.11 -6.68 0.15
N VAL A 80 -10.98 -7.38 0.05
CA VAL A 80 -9.91 -7.10 -0.93
C VAL A 80 -9.36 -8.41 -1.51
N ARG A 81 -9.17 -8.46 -2.83
CA ARG A 81 -8.50 -9.60 -3.46
C ARG A 81 -7.00 -9.48 -3.23
N THR A 82 -6.34 -10.56 -2.86
CA THR A 82 -4.88 -10.60 -2.73
C THR A 82 -4.26 -11.63 -3.67
N ILE A 83 -2.98 -11.43 -4.01
CA ILE A 83 -2.12 -12.38 -4.73
C ILE A 83 -0.75 -12.38 -4.03
N TRP A 84 -0.29 -13.53 -3.51
CA TRP A 84 0.95 -13.62 -2.72
C TRP A 84 1.60 -14.99 -2.88
#